data_AF-A0A6J8CY20-F1
#
_entry.id   AF-A0A6J8CY20-F1
#
_cell.length_a   1.000
_cell.length_b   1.000
_cell.length_c   1.000
_cell.angle_alpha   90.00
_cell.angle_beta   90.00
_cell.angle_gamma   90.00
#
_symmetry.space_group_name_H-M   'P 1'
#
loop_
_entity.id
_entity.type
_entity.pdbx_description
1 polymer ?
#
loop_
_entity_poly.entity_id
_entity_poly.type
_entity_poly.pdbx_seq_one_letter_code
_entity_poly.pdbx_strand_id
1 'polypeptide(L)'
;MQQKARAQTYILKIRLSYLVAKSLSSISLSITRSLGDKAFDVTIIQVNGNRARVWVQLLDLQDGSYIVRYRLYESYPDIIINVKYNEHNVAKSPYKLSGMVYHEKCYCPVNRIEKWFEVMGCPESYNQIDDDLSIFDNVDLEKVAKEAVSRFSNRGMHSLSHYRIINNKIYRKTYGEHVGFKMFSDSVLLSLTRKVVLPDVEFFVNLGDWPLREERQNR
;
A
#
# COMPACT_ATOMS: atom_id res chain seq x y z
N MET A 1 1.44 36.66 26.88
CA MET A 1 0.25 35.84 27.24
C MET A 1 0.49 34.42 26.76
N GLN A 2 0.80 33.51 27.69
CA GLN A 2 1.04 32.09 27.42
C GLN A 2 -0.31 31.40 27.17
N GLN A 3 -0.60 31.01 25.93
CA GLN A 3 -1.64 30.01 25.67
C GLN A 3 -1.11 28.65 26.10
N LYS A 4 -1.48 28.24 27.32
CA LYS A 4 -1.42 26.86 27.79
C LYS A 4 -2.40 26.02 26.94
N ALA A 5 -1.97 25.57 25.77
CA ALA A 5 -2.67 24.56 24.99
C ALA A 5 -2.33 23.17 25.55
N ARG A 6 -3.11 22.72 26.54
CA ARG A 6 -3.09 21.33 27.02
C ARG A 6 -4.07 20.48 26.22
N ALA A 7 -3.63 19.29 25.86
CA ALA A 7 -4.34 18.14 25.26
C ALA A 7 -4.57 18.16 23.74
N GLN A 8 -3.75 17.39 23.01
CA GLN A 8 -4.02 16.96 21.64
C GLN A 8 -4.32 15.46 21.64
N THR A 9 -5.50 15.08 21.15
CA THR A 9 -5.89 13.69 20.97
C THR A 9 -5.63 13.29 19.51
N TYR A 10 -5.09 12.11 19.27
CA TYR A 10 -4.68 11.67 17.94
C TYR A 10 -5.40 10.39 17.53
N ILE A 11 -5.88 10.31 16.30
CA ILE A 11 -6.47 9.07 15.76
C ILE A 11 -5.41 8.38 14.91
N LEU A 12 -5.00 7.17 15.31
CA LEU A 12 -4.01 6.37 14.59
C LEU A 12 -4.67 5.17 13.88
N LYS A 13 -4.48 5.04 12.57
CA LYS A 13 -4.84 3.83 11.79
C LYS A 13 -3.58 3.16 11.26
N ILE A 14 -3.44 1.85 11.50
CA ILE A 14 -2.28 1.04 11.09
C ILE A 14 -2.64 0.22 9.85
N ARG A 15 -1.87 0.34 8.76
CA ARG A 15 -2.02 -0.52 7.57
C ARG A 15 -0.65 -0.85 6.98
N LEU A 16 -0.34 -2.14 6.84
CA LEU A 16 0.77 -2.80 6.12
C LEU A 16 2.21 -2.24 6.27
N SER A 17 2.44 -0.92 6.20
CA SER A 17 3.74 -0.25 6.42
C SER A 17 3.61 1.24 6.78
N TYR A 18 2.41 1.73 7.09
CA TYR A 18 2.21 3.13 7.47
C TYR A 18 1.13 3.29 8.55
N LEU A 19 1.25 4.39 9.30
CA LEU A 19 0.31 4.85 10.30
C LEU A 19 -0.20 6.21 9.86
N VAL A 20 -1.51 6.43 9.91
CA VAL A 20 -2.08 7.77 9.70
C VAL A 20 -2.46 8.33 11.05
N ALA A 21 -1.89 9.47 11.42
CA ALA A 21 -2.21 10.22 12.64
C ALA A 21 -2.94 11.52 12.28
N LYS A 22 -4.14 11.72 12.82
CA LYS A 22 -4.86 13.01 12.70
C LYS A 22 -4.82 13.75 14.01
N SER A 23 -4.44 15.03 14.00
CA SER A 23 -4.38 15.85 15.20
C SER A 23 -5.74 16.47 15.54
N LEU A 24 -6.12 16.41 16.82
CA LEU A 24 -7.33 17.03 17.36
C LEU A 24 -6.94 18.06 18.42
N SER A 25 -7.74 19.12 18.53
CA SER A 25 -7.66 20.09 19.61
C SER A 25 -8.18 19.50 20.91
N SER A 26 -7.96 20.22 22.01
CA SER A 26 -8.48 19.88 23.35
C SER A 26 -10.01 19.87 23.44
N ILE A 27 -10.69 20.39 22.42
CA ILE A 27 -12.15 20.48 22.31
C ILE A 27 -12.67 19.52 21.21
N SER A 28 -11.92 18.43 20.94
CA SER A 28 -12.21 17.42 19.90
C SER A 28 -12.42 17.94 18.46
N LEU A 29 -12.07 19.20 18.18
CA LEU A 29 -12.10 19.78 16.83
C LEU A 29 -10.84 19.35 16.08
N SER A 30 -10.97 19.01 14.79
CA SER A 30 -9.81 18.73 13.95
C SER A 30 -8.94 19.98 13.81
N ILE A 31 -7.65 19.85 14.13
CA ILE A 31 -6.66 20.85 13.74
C ILE A 31 -6.51 20.71 12.23
N THR A 32 -6.68 21.82 11.50
CA THR A 32 -6.67 21.86 10.03
C THR A 32 -5.37 22.46 9.46
N ARG A 33 -4.33 22.61 10.29
CA ARG A 33 -3.06 23.23 9.93
C ARG A 33 -1.88 22.39 10.41
N SER A 34 -0.76 22.49 9.70
CA SER A 34 0.53 21.93 10.10
C SER A 34 0.95 22.37 11.51
N LEU A 35 1.54 21.45 12.27
CA LEU A 35 2.25 21.68 13.53
C LEU A 35 3.79 21.63 13.35
N GLY A 36 4.27 21.57 12.10
CA GLY A 36 5.68 21.38 11.74
C GLY A 36 6.01 19.96 11.27
N ASP A 37 7.08 19.83 10.49
CA ASP A 37 7.56 18.59 9.88
C ASP A 37 8.14 17.57 10.90
N LYS A 38 8.48 18.04 12.10
CA LYS A 38 9.00 17.24 13.23
C LYS A 38 8.10 17.32 14.48
N ALA A 39 6.80 17.55 14.28
CA ALA A 39 5.85 17.67 15.38
C ALA A 39 5.79 16.41 16.26
N PHE A 40 6.04 15.23 15.69
CA PHE A 40 6.01 13.95 16.41
C PHE A 40 7.38 13.28 16.44
N ASP A 41 7.71 12.74 17.61
CA ASP A 41 8.77 11.75 17.75
C ASP A 41 8.16 10.35 17.64
N VAL A 42 8.69 9.54 16.72
CA VAL A 42 8.22 8.18 16.46
C VAL A 42 9.38 7.22 16.58
N THR A 43 9.26 6.27 17.52
CA THR A 43 10.24 5.21 17.71
C THR A 43 9.58 3.84 17.68
N ILE A 44 10.25 2.88 17.05
CA ILE A 44 9.79 1.49 16.95
C ILE A 44 10.85 0.59 17.57
N ILE A 45 10.46 -0.16 18.60
CA ILE A 45 11.34 -1.03 19.39
C ILE A 45 10.71 -2.42 19.55
N GLN A 46 11.52 -3.40 19.93
CA GLN A 46 11.00 -4.71 20.34
C GLN A 46 10.40 -4.61 21.76
N VAL A 47 9.40 -5.43 22.08
CA VAL A 47 8.77 -5.44 23.42
C VAL A 47 9.75 -5.73 24.55
N ASN A 48 10.77 -6.54 24.31
CA ASN A 48 11.83 -6.85 25.29
C ASN A 48 12.81 -5.67 25.52
N GLY A 49 12.58 -4.51 24.91
CA GLY A 49 13.45 -3.34 25.00
C GLY A 49 14.63 -3.36 24.02
N ASN A 50 14.83 -4.42 23.25
CA ASN A 50 15.89 -4.49 22.25
C ASN A 50 15.61 -3.55 21.07
N ARG A 51 16.69 -3.11 20.43
CA ARG A 51 16.62 -2.28 19.23
C ARG A 51 16.01 -3.08 18.07
N ALA A 52 15.02 -2.51 17.40
CA ALA A 52 14.57 -2.96 16.09
C ALA A 52 15.25 -2.12 15.01
N ARG A 53 15.75 -2.75 13.95
CA ARG A 53 16.30 -2.03 12.80
C ARG A 53 15.13 -1.62 11.91
N VAL A 54 14.71 -0.36 12.04
CA VAL A 54 13.54 0.18 11.37
C VAL A 54 13.89 1.54 10.75
N TRP A 55 13.52 1.73 9.49
CA TRP A 55 13.49 3.06 8.88
C TRP A 55 12.13 3.70 9.17
N VAL A 56 12.12 4.96 9.60
CA VAL A 56 10.91 5.71 9.93
C VAL A 56 10.96 7.06 9.24
N GLN A 57 9.83 7.50 8.69
CA GLN A 57 9.64 8.81 8.09
C GLN A 57 8.30 9.39 8.53
N LEU A 58 8.32 10.63 9.00
CA LEU A 58 7.13 11.43 9.26
C LEU A 58 6.86 12.31 8.04
N LEU A 59 5.62 12.32 7.56
CA LEU A 59 5.14 13.17 6.47
C LEU A 59 4.01 14.05 7.00
N ASP A 60 4.16 15.36 6.85
CA ASP A 60 3.13 16.34 7.14
C ASP A 60 2.26 16.55 5.90
N LEU A 61 0.95 16.33 6.02
CA LEU A 61 0.00 16.58 4.94
C LEU A 61 -0.44 18.05 4.85
N GLN A 62 0.10 18.91 5.72
CA GLN A 62 -0.18 20.35 5.82
C GLN A 62 -1.60 20.72 6.21
N ASP A 63 -2.47 19.73 6.43
CA ASP A 63 -3.87 19.88 6.84
C ASP A 63 -4.10 19.49 8.31
N GLY A 64 -3.02 19.38 9.10
CA GLY A 64 -3.05 18.89 10.49
C GLY A 64 -3.05 17.37 10.63
N SER A 65 -2.96 16.64 9.51
CA SER A 65 -2.76 15.19 9.47
C SER A 65 -1.31 14.84 9.12
N TYR A 66 -0.87 13.69 9.63
CA TYR A 66 0.48 13.19 9.48
C TYR A 66 0.46 11.73 9.06
N ILE A 67 1.38 11.34 8.18
CA ILE A 67 1.63 9.94 7.83
C ILE A 67 2.99 9.53 8.37
N VAL A 68 3.01 8.51 9.20
CA VAL A 68 4.23 7.83 9.62
C VAL A 68 4.43 6.64 8.70
N ARG A 69 5.48 6.65 7.89
CA ARG A 69 5.91 5.48 7.12
C ARG A 69 7.00 4.78 7.90
N TYR A 70 6.92 3.45 7.96
CA TYR A 70 8.00 2.67 8.54
C TYR A 70 8.32 1.45 7.68
N ARG A 71 9.58 1.05 7.69
CA ARG A 71 10.06 -0.15 7.00
C ARG A 71 10.97 -0.92 7.91
N LEU A 72 10.54 -2.13 8.27
CA LEU A 72 11.38 -3.09 8.97
C LEU A 72 12.47 -3.61 8.03
N TYR A 73 13.71 -3.65 8.52
CA TYR A 73 14.81 -4.29 7.79
C TYR A 73 14.85 -5.82 8.03
N GLU A 74 14.31 -6.27 9.16
CA GLU A 74 14.23 -7.67 9.59
C GLU A 74 12.86 -7.91 10.26
N SER A 75 12.47 -9.17 10.41
CA SER A 75 11.24 -9.53 11.13
C SER A 75 11.50 -9.57 12.62
N TYR A 76 10.55 -9.09 13.42
CA TYR A 76 10.67 -9.07 14.88
C TYR A 76 9.45 -9.68 15.54
N PRO A 77 9.62 -10.44 16.64
CA PRO A 77 8.51 -10.75 17.52
C PRO A 77 8.09 -9.47 18.23
N ASP A 78 6.78 -9.28 18.38
CA ASP A 78 6.12 -8.20 19.11
C ASP A 78 6.86 -6.84 19.10
N ILE A 79 6.35 -5.86 18.37
CA ILE A 79 6.94 -4.52 18.35
C ILE A 79 6.06 -3.49 19.05
N ILE A 80 6.71 -2.48 19.62
CA ILE A 80 6.08 -1.31 20.21
C ILE A 80 6.37 -0.11 19.32
N ILE A 81 5.32 0.58 18.93
CA ILE A 81 5.37 1.86 18.23
C ILE A 81 5.04 2.96 19.23
N ASN A 82 6.04 3.76 19.59
CA ASN A 82 5.85 4.95 20.41
C ASN A 82 5.65 6.14 19.48
N VAL A 83 4.59 6.91 19.75
CA VAL A 83 4.33 8.20 19.11
C VAL A 83 4.21 9.24 20.22
N LYS A 84 5.07 10.24 20.20
CA LYS A 84 5.14 11.28 21.22
C LYS A 84 5.01 12.67 20.60
N TYR A 85 4.37 13.57 21.34
CA TYR A 85 4.31 15.00 21.07
C TYR A 85 4.84 15.72 22.31
N ASN A 86 5.87 16.55 22.15
CA ASN A 86 6.58 17.20 23.28
C ASN A 86 6.90 16.20 24.40
N GLU A 87 7.53 15.07 24.05
CA GLU A 87 7.94 13.99 24.97
C GLU A 87 6.81 13.18 25.63
N HIS A 88 5.54 13.57 25.43
CA HIS A 88 4.38 12.87 25.97
C HIS A 88 3.74 11.94 24.93
N ASN A 89 3.34 10.75 25.36
CA ASN A 89 2.60 9.82 24.52
C ASN A 89 1.28 10.43 24.03
N VAL A 90 0.99 10.23 22.75
CA VAL A 90 -0.26 10.68 22.16
C VAL A 90 -1.29 9.57 22.05
N ALA A 91 -2.55 9.90 22.36
CA ALA A 91 -3.68 8.98 22.28
C ALA A 91 -3.41 7.65 22.99
N LYS A 92 -3.45 6.52 22.26
CA LYS A 92 -3.19 5.18 22.82
C LYS A 92 -1.72 4.74 22.72
N SER A 93 -0.80 5.65 22.36
CA SER A 93 0.63 5.34 22.39
C SER A 93 1.07 4.97 23.81
N PRO A 94 1.90 3.93 24.01
CA PRO A 94 2.49 3.08 22.98
C PRO A 94 1.53 2.08 22.34
N TYR A 95 1.67 1.87 21.03
CA TYR A 95 0.92 0.86 20.29
C TYR A 95 1.70 -0.45 20.23
N LYS A 96 1.15 -1.53 20.77
CA LYS A 96 1.74 -2.86 20.71
C LYS A 96 1.18 -3.65 19.53
N LEU A 97 2.05 -4.03 18.59
CA LEU A 97 1.75 -5.03 17.57
C LEU A 97 2.24 -6.37 18.09
N SER A 98 1.30 -7.25 18.45
CA SER A 98 1.64 -8.57 19.00
C SER A 98 1.74 -9.63 17.91
N GLY A 99 2.56 -10.64 18.11
CA GLY A 99 2.91 -11.66 17.13
C GLY A 99 4.13 -11.29 16.29
N MET A 100 4.43 -12.15 15.31
CA MET A 100 5.55 -11.93 14.40
C MET A 100 5.22 -10.81 13.41
N VAL A 101 6.02 -9.73 13.41
CA VAL A 101 5.89 -8.65 12.45
C VAL A 101 6.94 -8.81 11.37
N TYR A 102 6.48 -9.22 10.19
CA TYR A 102 7.36 -9.57 9.09
C TYR A 102 7.89 -8.34 8.34
N HIS A 103 9.17 -8.37 7.96
CA HIS A 103 9.69 -7.39 7.00
C HIS A 103 9.15 -7.65 5.60
N GLU A 104 9.10 -6.61 4.76
CA GLU A 104 8.48 -6.65 3.42
C GLU A 104 9.03 -7.75 2.48
N LYS A 105 10.29 -8.15 2.67
CA LYS A 105 10.94 -9.17 1.85
C LYS A 105 10.78 -10.60 2.40
N CYS A 106 10.09 -10.80 3.51
CA CYS A 106 9.83 -12.14 4.04
C CYS A 106 8.97 -12.94 3.05
N TYR A 107 9.32 -14.21 2.81
CA TYR A 107 8.53 -15.13 1.99
C TYR A 107 7.74 -16.05 2.92
N CYS A 108 6.47 -15.72 3.15
CA CYS A 108 5.55 -16.41 4.04
C CYS A 108 4.13 -16.47 3.43
N PRO A 109 3.95 -17.09 2.25
CA PRO A 109 2.69 -17.05 1.56
C PRO A 109 1.61 -17.85 2.31
N VAL A 110 0.47 -17.21 2.57
CA VAL A 110 -0.74 -17.90 3.02
C VAL A 110 -1.30 -18.72 1.85
N ASN A 111 -1.49 -20.03 2.05
CA ASN A 111 -1.92 -20.95 0.99
C ASN A 111 -3.36 -20.72 0.50
N ARG A 112 -4.22 -20.11 1.33
CA ARG A 112 -5.63 -19.87 1.02
C ARG A 112 -5.91 -18.38 0.97
N ILE A 113 -6.33 -17.89 -0.20
CA ILE A 113 -6.58 -16.47 -0.40
C ILE A 113 -7.76 -15.97 0.45
N GLU A 114 -8.77 -16.81 0.70
CA GLU A 114 -9.90 -16.46 1.59
C GLU A 114 -9.43 -16.09 3.00
N LYS A 115 -8.49 -16.88 3.56
CA LYS A 115 -7.92 -16.61 4.88
C LYS A 115 -7.11 -15.32 4.89
N TRP A 116 -6.43 -15.02 3.77
CA TRP A 116 -5.71 -13.77 3.63
C TRP A 116 -6.66 -12.57 3.62
N PHE A 117 -7.79 -12.64 2.90
CA PHE A 117 -8.80 -11.58 2.90
C PHE A 117 -9.42 -11.33 4.28
N GLU A 118 -9.74 -12.39 5.02
CA GLU A 118 -10.27 -12.31 6.39
C GLU A 118 -9.30 -11.55 7.32
N VAL A 119 -8.01 -11.91 7.29
CA VAL A 119 -6.97 -11.27 8.11
C VAL A 119 -6.75 -9.82 7.70
N MET A 120 -6.83 -9.52 6.41
CA MET A 120 -6.65 -8.16 5.90
C MET A 120 -7.86 -7.25 6.16
N GLY A 121 -9.02 -7.82 6.51
CA GLY A 121 -10.26 -7.08 6.74
C GLY A 121 -10.69 -6.28 5.51
N CYS A 122 -10.46 -6.82 4.32
CA CYS A 122 -10.91 -6.21 3.07
C CYS A 122 -12.44 -6.31 2.97
N PRO A 123 -13.13 -5.28 2.45
CA PRO A 123 -14.50 -5.41 1.97
C PRO A 123 -14.65 -6.61 1.02
N GLU A 124 -15.80 -7.26 1.05
CA GLU A 124 -16.10 -8.40 0.17
C GLU A 124 -16.10 -8.00 -1.31
N SER A 125 -16.56 -6.78 -1.62
CA SER A 125 -16.58 -6.25 -2.97
C SER A 125 -16.24 -4.76 -3.03
N TYR A 126 -15.94 -4.30 -4.23
CA TYR A 126 -15.72 -2.90 -4.53
C TYR A 126 -16.49 -2.57 -5.82
N ASN A 127 -17.51 -1.71 -5.73
CA ASN A 127 -18.38 -1.39 -6.87
C ASN A 127 -17.60 -1.04 -8.13
N GLN A 128 -16.52 -0.24 -8.02
CA GLN A 128 -15.69 0.10 -9.18
C GLN A 128 -15.07 -1.12 -9.85
N ILE A 129 -14.58 -2.10 -9.08
CA ILE A 129 -13.98 -3.32 -9.64
C ILE A 129 -15.05 -4.15 -10.33
N ASP A 130 -16.22 -4.29 -9.70
CA ASP A 130 -17.35 -5.05 -10.25
C ASP A 130 -17.86 -4.42 -11.55
N ASP A 131 -18.00 -3.09 -11.59
CA ASP A 131 -18.41 -2.33 -12.76
C ASP A 131 -17.38 -2.43 -13.90
N ASP A 132 -16.09 -2.25 -13.60
CA ASP A 132 -14.99 -2.31 -14.58
C ASP A 132 -14.86 -3.72 -15.21
N LEU A 133 -15.17 -4.77 -14.43
CA LEU A 133 -15.08 -6.16 -14.88
C LEU A 133 -16.39 -6.69 -15.48
N SER A 134 -17.52 -6.01 -15.28
CA SER A 134 -18.86 -6.46 -15.69
C SER A 134 -19.02 -6.74 -17.19
N ILE A 135 -18.21 -6.09 -18.03
CA ILE A 135 -18.25 -6.26 -19.48
C ILE A 135 -17.52 -7.52 -19.97
N PHE A 136 -16.82 -8.23 -19.08
CA PHE A 136 -16.00 -9.39 -19.39
C PHE A 136 -16.61 -10.67 -18.82
N ASP A 137 -17.48 -11.33 -19.60
CA ASP A 137 -18.06 -12.62 -19.19
C ASP A 137 -17.04 -13.77 -19.30
N ASN A 138 -16.39 -13.89 -20.46
CA ASN A 138 -15.36 -14.89 -20.72
C ASN A 138 -14.25 -14.26 -21.57
N VAL A 139 -13.00 -14.42 -21.13
CA VAL A 139 -11.82 -13.80 -21.73
C VAL A 139 -10.94 -14.87 -22.35
N ASP A 140 -10.83 -14.86 -23.68
CA ASP A 140 -9.83 -15.65 -24.41
C ASP A 140 -8.45 -14.98 -24.28
N LEU A 141 -7.66 -15.43 -23.31
CA LEU A 141 -6.36 -14.87 -23.00
C LEU A 141 -5.34 -15.08 -24.14
N GLU A 142 -5.45 -16.16 -24.92
CA GLU A 142 -4.54 -16.40 -26.05
C GLU A 142 -4.80 -15.38 -27.17
N LYS A 143 -6.08 -15.12 -27.47
CA LYS A 143 -6.47 -14.08 -28.41
C LYS A 143 -6.08 -12.69 -27.91
N VAL A 144 -6.36 -12.37 -26.64
CA VAL A 144 -5.97 -11.09 -26.04
C VAL A 144 -4.46 -10.88 -26.11
N ALA A 145 -3.66 -11.91 -25.83
CA ALA A 145 -2.21 -11.79 -25.84
C ALA A 145 -1.64 -11.49 -27.23
N LYS A 146 -2.24 -12.06 -28.29
CA LYS A 146 -1.88 -11.76 -29.69
C LYS A 146 -2.34 -10.35 -30.09
N GLU A 147 -3.60 -10.03 -29.82
CA GLU A 147 -4.22 -8.77 -30.24
C GLU A 147 -3.65 -7.56 -29.50
N ALA A 148 -3.49 -7.62 -28.17
CA ALA A 148 -3.06 -6.48 -27.35
C ALA A 148 -1.71 -5.92 -27.80
N VAL A 149 -0.75 -6.79 -28.11
CA VAL A 149 0.57 -6.36 -28.61
C VAL A 149 0.40 -5.70 -29.97
N SER A 150 -0.27 -6.34 -30.93
CA SER A 150 -0.42 -5.78 -32.29
C SER A 150 -1.20 -4.47 -32.31
N ARG A 151 -2.26 -4.35 -31.51
CA ARG A 151 -3.18 -3.22 -31.46
C ARG A 151 -2.57 -2.00 -30.77
N PHE A 152 -1.73 -2.22 -29.76
CA PHE A 152 -1.17 -1.15 -28.94
C PHE A 152 0.34 -0.93 -29.18
N SER A 153 0.90 -1.50 -30.25
CA SER A 153 2.31 -1.35 -30.66
C SER A 153 2.55 -0.11 -31.56
N ASN A 154 1.89 1.02 -31.29
CA ASN A 154 2.12 2.26 -32.04
C ASN A 154 3.46 2.89 -31.64
N ARG A 155 4.22 3.37 -32.64
CA ARG A 155 5.55 3.95 -32.49
C ARG A 155 5.49 5.18 -31.56
N GLY A 156 6.31 5.22 -30.51
CA GLY A 156 6.40 6.34 -29.56
C GLY A 156 5.36 6.36 -28.42
N MET A 157 4.35 5.49 -28.44
CA MET A 157 3.32 5.41 -27.38
C MET A 157 3.31 4.04 -26.67
N HIS A 158 4.33 3.22 -26.92
CA HIS A 158 4.34 1.84 -26.50
C HIS A 158 4.91 1.70 -25.07
N SER A 159 4.01 1.41 -24.12
CA SER A 159 4.34 1.20 -22.70
C SER A 159 3.48 0.08 -22.12
N LEU A 160 3.63 -1.15 -22.61
CA LEU A 160 2.76 -2.28 -22.23
C LEU A 160 3.55 -3.38 -21.51
N SER A 161 3.00 -3.93 -20.44
CA SER A 161 3.56 -5.10 -19.76
C SER A 161 2.57 -6.24 -19.69
N HIS A 162 2.98 -7.40 -20.18
CA HIS A 162 2.26 -8.65 -20.06
C HIS A 162 2.78 -9.42 -18.84
N TYR A 163 1.91 -9.71 -17.89
CA TYR A 163 2.21 -10.49 -16.70
C TYR A 163 1.48 -11.83 -16.73
N ARG A 164 2.18 -12.86 -16.25
CA ARG A 164 1.60 -14.17 -15.92
C ARG A 164 2.05 -14.55 -14.52
N ILE A 165 1.12 -14.93 -13.67
CA ILE A 165 1.41 -15.58 -12.40
C ILE A 165 1.06 -17.04 -12.59
N ILE A 166 2.05 -17.93 -12.46
CA ILE A 166 1.86 -19.37 -12.61
C ILE A 166 2.57 -20.05 -11.45
N ASN A 167 1.87 -20.89 -10.70
CA ASN A 167 2.40 -21.54 -9.50
C ASN A 167 3.03 -20.53 -8.53
N ASN A 168 2.35 -19.40 -8.30
CA ASN A 168 2.80 -18.28 -7.47
C ASN A 168 4.17 -17.67 -7.88
N LYS A 169 4.57 -17.85 -9.15
CA LYS A 169 5.77 -17.22 -9.74
C LYS A 169 5.36 -16.22 -10.80
N ILE A 170 6.02 -15.06 -10.80
CA ILE A 170 5.73 -13.96 -11.72
C ILE A 170 6.63 -14.10 -12.95
N TYR A 171 6.00 -14.09 -14.11
CA TYR A 171 6.62 -13.98 -15.42
C TYR A 171 6.16 -12.66 -16.04
N ARG A 172 7.07 -11.93 -16.67
CA ARG A 172 6.75 -10.65 -17.30
C ARG A 172 7.45 -10.53 -18.64
N LYS A 173 6.73 -10.03 -19.63
CA LYS A 173 7.28 -9.54 -20.89
C LYS A 173 6.80 -8.12 -21.14
N THR A 174 7.72 -7.21 -21.44
CA THR A 174 7.40 -5.82 -21.72
C THR A 174 7.51 -5.52 -23.19
N TYR A 175 6.69 -4.61 -23.68
CA TYR A 175 6.63 -4.21 -25.07
C TYR A 175 6.67 -2.67 -25.15
N GLY A 176 7.52 -2.15 -26.02
CA GLY A 176 7.74 -0.72 -26.21
C GLY A 176 8.97 -0.14 -25.50
N GLU A 177 9.13 1.18 -25.62
CA GLU A 177 10.33 1.92 -25.20
C GLU A 177 10.22 2.46 -23.77
N HIS A 178 9.02 2.85 -23.34
CA HIS A 178 8.79 3.50 -22.03
C HIS A 178 8.22 2.54 -21.00
N VAL A 179 8.99 1.49 -20.68
CA VAL A 179 8.57 0.39 -19.77
C VAL A 179 9.19 0.51 -18.37
N GLY A 180 9.68 1.70 -18.00
CA GLY A 180 10.29 1.95 -16.69
C GLY A 180 9.29 1.77 -15.54
N PHE A 181 8.07 2.26 -15.72
CA PHE A 181 7.00 2.26 -14.72
C PHE A 181 6.50 0.86 -14.32
N LYS A 182 6.91 -0.20 -15.02
CA LYS A 182 6.68 -1.60 -14.59
C LYS A 182 7.12 -1.84 -13.14
N MET A 183 8.11 -1.07 -12.65
CA MET A 183 8.61 -1.18 -11.28
C MET A 183 7.51 -1.04 -10.22
N PHE A 184 6.43 -0.28 -10.50
CA PHE A 184 5.31 -0.14 -9.58
C PHE A 184 4.48 -1.42 -9.52
N SER A 185 4.08 -1.95 -10.68
CA SER A 185 3.37 -3.23 -10.77
C SER A 185 4.22 -4.38 -10.21
N ASP A 186 5.50 -4.45 -10.57
CA ASP A 186 6.44 -5.44 -10.07
C ASP A 186 6.49 -5.46 -8.54
N SER A 187 6.62 -4.28 -7.93
CA SER A 187 6.69 -4.16 -6.46
C SER A 187 5.43 -4.71 -5.79
N VAL A 188 4.25 -4.39 -6.34
CA VAL A 188 2.97 -4.89 -5.83
C VAL A 188 2.87 -6.41 -5.99
N LEU A 189 3.13 -6.95 -7.18
CA LEU A 189 3.02 -8.39 -7.44
C LEU A 189 4.04 -9.20 -6.62
N LEU A 190 5.27 -8.71 -6.51
CA LEU A 190 6.31 -9.32 -5.67
C LEU A 190 5.93 -9.27 -4.19
N SER A 191 5.30 -8.19 -3.74
CA SER A 191 4.78 -8.05 -2.37
C SER A 191 3.67 -9.06 -2.09
N LEU A 192 2.74 -9.24 -3.03
CA LEU A 192 1.62 -10.18 -2.90
C LEU A 192 2.08 -11.64 -2.92
N THR A 193 2.88 -12.06 -3.90
CA THR A 193 3.35 -13.45 -4.03
C THR A 193 4.22 -13.92 -2.85
N ARG A 194 4.83 -12.98 -2.12
CA ARG A 194 5.52 -13.24 -0.84
C ARG A 194 4.57 -13.50 0.34
N LYS A 195 3.34 -12.99 0.29
CA LYS A 195 2.38 -12.96 1.41
C LYS A 195 1.18 -13.88 1.22
N VAL A 196 0.83 -14.22 -0.02
CA VAL A 196 -0.30 -15.10 -0.34
C VAL A 196 0.00 -15.87 -1.62
N VAL A 197 -0.47 -17.12 -1.69
CA VAL A 197 -0.47 -17.88 -2.94
C VAL A 197 -1.55 -17.30 -3.84
N LEU A 198 -1.13 -16.63 -4.92
CA LEU A 198 -2.04 -16.09 -5.92
C LEU A 198 -2.50 -17.19 -6.89
N PRO A 199 -3.73 -17.10 -7.43
CA PRO A 199 -4.18 -17.99 -8.49
C PRO A 199 -3.36 -17.78 -9.77
N ASP A 200 -3.39 -18.79 -10.63
CA ASP A 200 -2.80 -18.69 -11.96
C ASP A 200 -3.60 -17.68 -12.79
N VAL A 201 -2.96 -16.58 -13.18
CA VAL A 201 -3.61 -15.47 -13.89
C VAL A 201 -2.69 -14.87 -14.95
N GLU A 202 -3.28 -14.31 -15.99
CA GLU A 202 -2.59 -13.63 -17.07
C GLU A 202 -3.30 -12.31 -17.39
N PHE A 203 -2.54 -11.23 -17.49
CA PHE A 203 -3.10 -9.89 -17.71
C PHE A 203 -2.07 -8.93 -18.30
N PHE A 204 -2.60 -7.84 -18.86
CA PHE A 204 -1.81 -6.75 -19.40
C PHE A 204 -1.96 -5.51 -18.53
N VAL A 205 -0.87 -4.78 -18.35
CA VAL A 205 -0.83 -3.49 -17.67
C VAL A 205 -0.34 -2.44 -18.65
N ASN A 206 -1.19 -1.45 -18.90
CA ASN A 206 -0.78 -0.21 -19.54
C ASN A 206 0.05 0.60 -18.55
N LEU A 207 1.27 0.96 -18.94
CA LEU A 207 2.20 1.76 -18.15
C LEU A 207 2.20 3.24 -18.56
N GLY A 208 1.49 3.59 -19.64
CA GLY A 208 1.33 4.98 -20.07
C GLY A 208 0.23 5.70 -19.28
N ASP A 209 0.29 7.03 -19.29
CA ASP A 209 -0.64 7.88 -18.54
C ASP A 209 -2.08 7.83 -19.10
N TRP A 210 -2.22 7.57 -20.41
CA TRP A 210 -3.51 7.58 -21.10
C TRP A 210 -4.08 6.17 -21.26
N PRO A 211 -5.40 5.97 -21.04
CA PRO A 211 -6.06 4.69 -21.29
C PRO A 211 -5.98 4.33 -22.78
N LEU A 212 -5.83 3.03 -23.06
CA LEU A 212 -5.66 2.52 -24.44
C LEU A 212 -6.97 2.19 -25.15
N ARG A 213 -8.04 2.00 -24.37
CA ARG A 213 -9.39 1.79 -24.88
C ARG A 213 -10.13 3.11 -24.78
N GLU A 214 -10.53 3.65 -25.93
CA GLU A 214 -11.59 4.66 -25.97
C GLU A 214 -12.91 4.00 -25.55
N GLU A 215 -13.73 4.73 -24.78
CA GLU A 215 -15.09 4.30 -24.50
C GLU A 215 -15.84 4.06 -25.81
N ARG A 216 -16.81 3.14 -25.80
CA ARG A 216 -17.83 3.15 -26.86
C ARG A 216 -18.56 4.49 -26.75
N GLN A 217 -18.17 5.47 -27.58
CA GLN A 217 -19.14 6.48 -27.99
C GLN A 217 -20.27 5.71 -28.65
N ASN A 218 -21.46 5.70 -28.04
CA ASN A 218 -22.68 5.27 -28.70
C ASN A 218 -22.80 6.09 -29.99
N ARG A 219 -22.46 5.47 -31.11
CA ARG A 219 -22.82 5.91 -32.46
C ARG A 219 -23.82 4.93 -33.01
#